data_AF-A0A969SJL7-F1
#
_entry.id   AF-A0A969SJL7-F1
#
_cell.length_a   1.000
_cell.length_b   1.000
_cell.length_c   1.000
_cell.angle_alpha   90.00
_cell.angle_beta   90.00
_cell.angle_gamma   90.00
#
_symmetry.space_group_name_H-M   'P 1'
#
loop_
_entity.id
_entity.type
_entity.pdbx_description
1 polymer ?
#
loop_
_entity_poly.entity_id
_entity_poly.type
_entity_poly.pdbx_seq_one_letter_code
_entity_poly.pdbx_strand_id
1 'polypeptide(L)'
;MPPKARPALFLRDADQVAQERLARYRELILALSRVESVELAGKDMPSGVVQDIVDGTTVLLQVADVIDVGAEQLRLAKEITRLDNEVARVDRKLANAGFLAKAPPELVEGEREKKEEAVVARARLEEATRRLAKL
;
A
#
# COMPACT_ATOMS: atom_id res chain seq x y z
N MET A 1 2.68 6.77 -2.57
CA MET A 1 2.92 8.22 -2.36
C MET A 1 2.87 8.94 -3.70
N PRO A 2 2.26 10.14 -3.78
CA PRO A 2 2.31 10.98 -4.97
C PRO A 2 3.77 11.24 -5.38
N PRO A 3 4.10 11.30 -6.69
CA PRO A 3 5.48 11.51 -7.10
C PRO A 3 6.09 12.76 -6.50
N LYS A 4 5.36 13.86 -6.32
CA LYS A 4 5.89 15.13 -5.79
C LYS A 4 5.91 15.26 -4.26
N ALA A 5 5.43 14.25 -3.55
CA ALA A 5 5.42 14.19 -2.08
C ALA A 5 6.81 14.44 -1.49
N ARG A 6 6.86 15.20 -0.39
CA ARG A 6 8.04 15.37 0.46
C ARG A 6 7.63 15.28 1.93
N PRO A 7 7.42 14.07 2.47
CA PRO A 7 7.03 13.89 3.88
C PRO A 7 8.19 14.24 4.83
N ALA A 8 7.86 14.47 6.10
CA ALA A 8 8.85 14.50 7.18
C ALA A 8 9.26 13.07 7.62
N LEU A 9 10.53 12.92 7.97
CA LEU A 9 11.11 11.66 8.47
C LEU A 9 11.61 11.84 9.90
N PHE A 10 11.24 10.92 10.78
CA PHE A 10 11.70 10.89 12.17
C PHE A 10 12.40 9.58 12.48
N LEU A 11 13.46 9.62 13.29
CA LEU A 11 14.18 8.45 13.78
C LEU A 11 13.99 8.31 15.29
N ARG A 12 13.48 7.17 15.74
CA ARG A 12 13.40 6.79 17.16
C ARG A 12 14.37 5.64 17.42
N ASP A 13 14.86 5.54 18.66
CA ASP A 13 15.77 4.47 19.08
C ASP A 13 17.11 4.46 18.32
N ALA A 14 17.46 5.56 17.65
CA ALA A 14 18.73 5.72 16.95
C ALA A 14 19.88 5.76 17.96
N ASP A 15 20.79 4.79 17.87
CA ASP A 15 22.00 4.76 18.69
C ASP A 15 22.96 5.90 18.32
N GLN A 16 24.04 6.05 19.09
CA GLN A 16 24.99 7.14 18.89
C GLN A 16 25.62 7.10 17.49
N VAL A 17 25.92 5.92 16.96
CA VAL A 17 26.50 5.75 15.62
C VAL A 17 25.52 6.20 14.55
N ALA A 18 24.24 5.84 14.67
CA ALA A 18 23.17 6.26 13.78
C ALA A 18 22.96 7.78 13.82
N GLN A 19 23.00 8.39 15.00
CA GLN A 19 22.89 9.84 15.17
C GLN A 19 24.07 10.59 14.51
N GLU A 20 25.30 10.09 14.68
CA GLU A 20 26.49 10.65 14.04
C GLU A 20 26.44 10.52 12.50
N ARG A 21 25.96 9.38 11.99
CA ARG A 21 25.75 9.16 10.56
C ARG A 21 24.67 10.08 10.01
N LEU A 22 23.55 10.24 10.73
CA LEU A 22 22.49 11.16 10.36
C LEU A 22 23.04 12.59 10.24
N ALA A 23 23.79 13.06 11.25
CA ALA A 23 24.39 14.39 11.23
C ALA A 23 25.36 14.57 10.05
N ARG A 24 26.19 13.56 9.77
CA ARG A 24 27.18 13.59 8.68
C ARG A 24 26.55 13.54 7.29
N TYR A 25 25.51 12.74 7.09
CA TYR A 25 24.94 12.44 5.78
C TYR A 25 23.56 13.06 5.56
N ARG A 26 23.14 14.00 6.41
CA ARG A 26 21.80 14.61 6.40
C ARG A 26 21.36 15.06 5.01
N GLU A 27 22.18 15.84 4.32
CA GLU A 27 21.85 16.38 3.01
C GLU A 27 21.71 15.29 1.93
N LEU A 28 22.52 14.23 2.00
CA LEU A 28 22.39 13.07 1.12
C LEU A 28 21.10 12.31 1.40
N ILE A 29 20.75 12.12 2.67
CA ILE A 29 19.51 11.46 3.08
C ILE A 29 18.32 12.26 2.54
N LEU A 30 18.27 13.58 2.74
CA LEU A 30 17.21 14.45 2.20
C LEU A 30 17.08 14.33 0.68
N ALA A 31 18.21 14.40 -0.04
CA ALA A 31 18.23 14.36 -1.50
C ALA A 31 17.77 13.00 -2.08
N LEU A 32 18.20 11.89 -1.47
CA LEU A 32 17.93 10.53 -1.98
C LEU A 32 16.58 9.97 -1.55
N SER A 33 16.12 10.32 -0.34
CA SER A 33 14.84 9.81 0.20
C SER A 33 13.64 10.67 -0.18
N ARG A 34 13.87 11.87 -0.74
CA ARG A 34 12.82 12.82 -1.16
C ARG A 34 11.90 13.22 -0.01
N VAL A 35 12.48 13.39 1.17
CA VAL A 35 11.80 13.90 2.37
C VAL A 35 12.09 15.39 2.53
N GLU A 36 11.22 16.13 3.22
CA GLU A 36 11.46 17.55 3.49
C GLU A 36 12.38 17.78 4.71
N SER A 37 12.33 16.86 5.68
CA SER A 37 13.12 16.90 6.90
C SER A 37 13.50 15.50 7.35
N VAL A 38 14.61 15.42 8.10
CA VAL A 38 14.98 14.23 8.87
C VAL A 38 15.45 14.66 10.24
N GLU A 39 14.80 14.15 11.28
CA GLU A 39 14.96 14.55 12.67
C GLU A 39 14.88 13.35 13.61
N LEU A 40 15.34 13.52 14.86
CA LEU A 40 15.09 12.52 15.91
C LEU A 40 13.66 12.68 16.41
N ALA A 41 12.98 11.57 16.68
CA ALA A 41 11.62 11.57 17.19
C ALA A 41 11.57 12.23 18.57
N GLY A 42 10.76 13.29 18.69
CA GLY A 42 10.45 13.94 19.96
C GLY A 42 9.40 13.20 20.77
N LYS A 43 9.00 13.78 21.91
CA LYS A 43 7.89 13.26 22.73
C LYS A 43 6.53 13.41 22.02
N ASP A 44 6.37 14.49 21.27
CA ASP A 44 5.15 14.81 20.54
C ASP A 44 5.33 14.40 19.07
N MET A 45 5.01 13.15 18.77
CA MET A 45 5.03 12.64 17.40
C MET A 45 3.70 12.93 16.69
N PRO A 46 3.73 13.42 15.44
CA PRO A 46 2.52 13.52 14.64
C PRO A 46 1.87 12.14 14.41
N SER A 47 0.54 12.12 14.33
CA SER A 47 -0.24 10.94 13.93
C SER A 47 -0.05 10.62 12.43
N GLY A 48 -0.43 9.41 12.02
CA GLY A 48 -0.35 9.02 10.61
C GLY A 48 1.08 8.88 10.09
N VAL A 49 1.89 8.18 10.88
CA VAL A 49 3.23 7.75 10.50
C VAL A 49 3.21 6.30 10.04
N VAL A 50 3.94 6.02 8.97
CA VAL A 50 4.36 4.64 8.64
C VAL A 50 5.66 4.39 9.38
N GLN A 51 5.78 3.27 10.08
CA GLN A 51 7.00 2.90 10.78
C GLN A 51 7.67 1.68 10.16
N ASP A 52 9.00 1.65 10.20
CA ASP A 52 9.83 0.49 9.88
C ASP A 52 11.04 0.45 10.83
N ILE A 53 11.74 -0.68 10.93
CA ILE A 53 12.92 -0.84 11.79
C ILE A 53 14.12 -1.21 10.92
N VAL A 54 15.17 -0.39 11.00
CA VAL A 54 16.43 -0.60 10.28
C VAL A 54 17.58 -0.53 11.28
N ASP A 55 18.33 -1.62 11.41
CA ASP A 55 19.48 -1.74 12.32
C ASP A 55 19.18 -1.24 13.75
N GLY A 56 18.00 -1.58 14.29
CA GLY A 56 17.56 -1.17 15.62
C GLY A 56 17.04 0.28 15.73
N THR A 57 17.14 1.08 14.66
CA THR A 57 16.51 2.40 14.57
C THR A 57 15.10 2.27 14.02
N THR A 58 14.11 2.78 14.74
CA THR A 58 12.75 2.90 14.21
C THR A 58 12.67 4.14 13.31
N VAL A 59 12.39 3.93 12.03
CA VAL A 59 12.18 4.96 11.02
C VAL A 59 10.69 5.26 10.91
N LEU A 60 10.30 6.53 11.06
CA LEU A 60 8.91 6.99 11.12
C LEU A 60 8.68 8.03 10.01
N LEU A 61 7.92 7.66 8.98
CA LEU A 61 7.60 8.51 7.85
C LEU A 61 6.20 9.11 8.01
N GLN A 62 6.09 10.44 8.15
CA GLN A 62 4.80 11.11 8.27
C GLN A 62 4.08 11.16 6.92
N VAL A 63 3.02 10.37 6.78
CA VAL A 63 2.29 10.24 5.50
C VAL A 63 0.96 10.97 5.50
N ALA A 64 0.39 11.29 6.67
CA ALA A 64 -0.91 11.95 6.79
C ALA A 64 -0.99 13.31 6.08
N ASP A 65 0.09 14.10 6.07
CA ASP A 65 0.07 15.44 5.44
C ASP A 65 0.20 15.39 3.91
N VAL A 66 0.44 14.19 3.34
CA VAL A 66 0.82 14.03 1.94
C VAL A 66 -0.09 13.07 1.19
N ILE A 67 -0.94 12.33 1.90
CA ILE A 67 -1.90 11.39 1.32
C ILE A 67 -3.30 11.78 1.81
N ASP A 68 -4.20 12.09 0.88
CA ASP A 68 -5.63 12.15 1.19
C ASP A 68 -6.14 10.71 1.41
N VAL A 69 -6.09 10.29 2.67
CA VAL A 69 -6.53 8.96 3.12
C VAL A 69 -7.98 8.71 2.72
N GLY A 70 -8.85 9.71 2.81
CA GLY A 70 -10.26 9.59 2.44
C GLY A 70 -10.44 9.34 0.94
N ALA A 71 -9.77 10.13 0.11
CA ALA A 71 -9.79 9.94 -1.34
C ALA A 71 -9.20 8.58 -1.75
N GLU A 72 -8.12 8.14 -1.09
CA GLU A 72 -7.48 6.86 -1.40
C GLU A 72 -8.34 5.66 -0.96
N GLN A 73 -8.97 5.72 0.22
CA GLN A 73 -9.96 4.71 0.64
C GLN A 73 -11.10 4.60 -0.36
N LEU A 74 -11.62 5.74 -0.83
CA LEU A 74 -12.73 5.77 -1.77
C LEU A 74 -12.34 5.23 -3.15
N ARG A 75 -11.11 5.50 -3.60
CA ARG A 75 -10.54 4.93 -4.84
C ARG A 75 -10.40 3.41 -4.71
N LEU A 76 -9.80 2.92 -3.62
CA LEU A 76 -9.61 1.49 -3.36
C LEU A 76 -10.94 0.75 -3.25
N ALA A 77 -11.92 1.31 -2.53
CA ALA A 77 -13.26 0.72 -2.39
C ALA A 77 -13.98 0.56 -3.73
N LYS A 78 -13.87 1.56 -4.62
CA LYS A 78 -14.42 1.48 -5.99
C LYS A 78 -13.74 0.38 -6.81
N GLU A 79 -12.43 0.24 -6.67
CA GLU A 79 -11.66 -0.77 -7.41
C GLU A 79 -11.96 -2.20 -6.92
N ILE A 80 -12.08 -2.39 -5.60
CA ILE A 80 -12.56 -3.66 -5.01
C ILE A 80 -13.96 -4.00 -5.51
N THR A 81 -14.89 -3.03 -5.48
CA THR A 81 -16.27 -3.24 -5.97
C THR A 81 -16.30 -3.63 -7.45
N ARG A 82 -15.40 -3.07 -8.27
CA ARG A 82 -15.27 -3.45 -9.69
C ARG A 82 -14.84 -4.92 -9.83
N LEU A 83 -13.83 -5.34 -9.07
CA LEU A 83 -13.33 -6.72 -9.09
C LEU A 83 -14.38 -7.71 -8.54
N ASP A 84 -15.13 -7.32 -7.50
CA ASP A 84 -16.25 -8.12 -6.97
C ASP A 84 -17.32 -8.39 -8.05
N ASN A 85 -17.67 -7.35 -8.81
CA ASN A 85 -18.63 -7.48 -9.90
C ASN A 85 -18.10 -8.35 -11.05
N GLU A 86 -16.79 -8.29 -11.33
CA GLU A 86 -16.14 -9.15 -12.32
C GLU A 86 -16.15 -10.61 -11.90
N VAL A 87 -15.72 -10.91 -10.67
CA VAL A 87 -15.77 -12.26 -10.08
C VAL A 87 -17.20 -12.79 -10.10
N ALA A 88 -18.19 -12.01 -9.66
CA ALA A 88 -19.59 -12.41 -9.66
C ALA A 88 -20.12 -12.69 -11.08
N ARG A 89 -19.68 -11.93 -12.08
CA ARG A 89 -20.07 -12.15 -13.48
C ARG A 89 -19.49 -13.46 -14.01
N VAL A 90 -18.22 -13.75 -13.71
CA VAL A 90 -17.57 -15.00 -14.12
C VAL A 90 -18.19 -16.19 -13.40
N ASP A 91 -18.47 -16.08 -12.11
CA ASP A 91 -19.13 -17.13 -11.34
C ASP A 91 -20.50 -17.50 -11.89
N ARG A 92 -21.29 -16.51 -12.29
CA ARG A 92 -22.59 -16.76 -12.95
C ARG A 92 -22.43 -17.50 -14.29
N LYS A 93 -21.39 -17.20 -15.06
CA LYS A 93 -21.11 -17.92 -16.32
C LYS A 93 -20.71 -19.36 -16.04
N LEU A 94 -19.81 -19.58 -15.06
CA LEU A 94 -19.31 -20.90 -14.71
C LEU A 94 -20.38 -21.76 -14.00
N ALA A 95 -21.35 -21.16 -13.32
CA ALA A 95 -22.49 -21.87 -12.74
C ALA A 95 -23.57 -22.25 -13.78
N ASN A 96 -23.54 -21.67 -14.98
CA ASN A 96 -24.52 -21.98 -16.01
C ASN A 96 -24.16 -23.32 -16.69
N ALA A 97 -24.91 -24.36 -16.38
CA ALA A 97 -24.74 -25.69 -16.96
C ALA A 97 -24.80 -25.70 -18.50
N GLY A 98 -25.57 -24.79 -19.12
CA GLY A 98 -25.62 -24.64 -20.58
C GLY A 98 -24.37 -24.02 -21.17
N PHE A 99 -23.64 -23.20 -20.42
CA PHE A 99 -22.31 -22.70 -20.79
C PHE A 99 -21.27 -23.80 -20.64
N LEU A 100 -21.25 -24.51 -19.50
CA LEU A 100 -20.32 -25.62 -19.27
C LEU A 100 -20.46 -26.76 -20.29
N ALA A 101 -21.69 -27.04 -20.75
CA ALA A 101 -21.96 -28.11 -21.71
C ALA A 101 -21.64 -27.73 -23.18
N LYS A 102 -21.57 -26.43 -23.50
CA LYS A 102 -21.39 -25.94 -24.88
C LYS A 102 -20.07 -25.22 -25.11
N ALA A 103 -19.44 -24.71 -24.07
CA ALA A 103 -18.18 -23.99 -24.16
C ALA A 103 -17.01 -24.96 -24.34
N PRO A 104 -16.07 -24.68 -25.26
CA PRO A 104 -14.78 -25.33 -25.33
C PRO A 104 -14.05 -25.34 -23.97
N PRO A 105 -13.31 -26.41 -23.63
CA PRO A 105 -12.54 -26.49 -22.39
C PRO A 105 -11.62 -25.28 -22.16
N GLU A 106 -10.94 -24.83 -23.22
CA GLU A 106 -10.05 -23.66 -23.19
C GLU A 106 -10.76 -22.37 -22.77
N LEU A 107 -12.02 -22.19 -23.18
CA LEU A 107 -12.81 -21.02 -22.78
C LEU A 107 -13.28 -21.11 -21.32
N VAL A 108 -13.54 -22.33 -20.81
CA VAL A 108 -13.89 -22.54 -19.40
C VAL A 108 -12.68 -22.32 -18.50
N GLU A 109 -11.51 -22.82 -18.90
CA GLU A 109 -10.24 -22.61 -18.20
C GLU A 109 -9.85 -21.14 -18.19
N GLY A 110 -9.91 -20.45 -19.34
CA GLY A 110 -9.61 -19.02 -19.39
C GLY A 110 -10.54 -18.14 -18.55
N GLU A 111 -11.83 -18.50 -18.40
CA GLU A 111 -12.71 -17.80 -17.47
C GLU A 111 -12.37 -18.12 -16.00
N ARG A 112 -11.92 -19.33 -15.67
CA ARG A 112 -11.45 -19.68 -14.32
C ARG A 112 -10.17 -18.92 -13.95
N GLU A 113 -9.21 -18.83 -14.88
CA GLU A 113 -7.98 -18.05 -14.69
C GLU A 113 -8.30 -16.57 -14.44
N LYS A 114 -9.17 -15.97 -15.25
CA LYS A 114 -9.62 -14.58 -15.02
C LYS A 114 -10.24 -14.38 -13.65
N LYS A 115 -11.03 -15.34 -13.17
CA LYS A 115 -11.59 -15.28 -11.81
C LYS A 115 -10.47 -15.28 -10.78
N GLU A 116 -9.51 -16.19 -10.92
CA GLU A 116 -8.40 -16.32 -9.97
C GLU A 116 -7.53 -15.05 -9.93
N GLU A 117 -7.19 -14.50 -11.09
CA GLU A 117 -6.49 -13.21 -11.20
C GLU A 117 -7.25 -12.08 -10.50
N ALA A 118 -8.57 -11.97 -10.73
CA ALA A 118 -9.41 -10.96 -10.11
C ALA A 118 -9.49 -11.12 -8.58
N VAL A 119 -9.57 -12.36 -8.08
CA VAL A 119 -9.56 -12.67 -6.63
C VAL A 119 -8.22 -12.29 -6.00
N VAL A 120 -7.10 -12.64 -6.64
CA VAL A 120 -5.76 -12.28 -6.15
C VAL A 120 -5.57 -10.76 -6.14
N ALA A 121 -5.99 -10.07 -7.20
CA ALA A 121 -5.94 -8.61 -7.27
C ALA A 121 -6.78 -7.96 -6.16
N ARG A 122 -8.00 -8.45 -5.93
CA ARG A 122 -8.90 -7.98 -4.87
C ARG A 122 -8.27 -8.15 -3.49
N ALA A 123 -7.68 -9.30 -3.20
CA ALA A 123 -7.02 -9.56 -1.92
C ALA A 123 -5.87 -8.58 -1.65
N ARG A 124 -5.07 -8.25 -2.68
CA ARG A 124 -4.00 -7.25 -2.57
C ARG A 124 -4.55 -5.85 -2.25
N LEU A 125 -5.68 -5.46 -2.84
CA LEU A 125 -6.33 -4.18 -2.56
C LEU A 125 -6.97 -4.13 -1.16
N GLU A 126 -7.53 -5.24 -0.68
CA GLU A 126 -8.03 -5.34 0.70
C GLU A 126 -6.89 -5.17 1.72
N GLU A 127 -5.73 -5.77 1.47
CA GLU A 127 -4.55 -5.61 2.32
C GLU A 127 -4.03 -4.16 2.29
N ALA A 128 -3.99 -3.52 1.12
CA ALA A 128 -3.66 -2.11 1.01
C ALA A 128 -4.64 -1.23 1.81
N THR A 129 -5.94 -1.53 1.75
CA THR A 129 -6.98 -0.81 2.51
C THR A 129 -6.78 -0.99 4.03
N ARG A 130 -6.47 -2.20 4.49
CA ARG A 130 -6.18 -2.45 5.92
C ARG A 130 -4.94 -1.71 6.41
N ARG A 131 -3.89 -1.62 5.58
CA ARG A 131 -2.69 -0.85 5.92
C ARG A 131 -3.02 0.64 6.03
N LEU A 132 -3.81 1.15 5.09
CA LEU A 132 -4.21 2.55 5.05
C LEU A 132 -5.16 2.94 6.20
N ALA A 133 -5.98 2.01 6.70
CA ALA A 133 -6.83 2.22 7.87
C ALA A 133 -6.06 2.27 9.22
N LYS A 134 -4.76 1.90 9.22
CA LYS A 134 -3.88 1.97 10.39
C LYS A 134 -3.03 3.25 10.44
N LEU A 135 -3.13 4.09 9.40
CA LEU A 135 -2.53 5.42 9.34
C LEU A 135 -3.44 6.41 10.06
#